data_AF-A0A815V8P8-F1
#
_entry.id   AF-A0A815V8P8-F1
#
_cell.length_a   1.000
_cell.length_b   1.000
_cell.length_c   1.000
_cell.angle_alpha   90.00
_cell.angle_beta   90.00
_cell.angle_gamma   90.00
#
_symmetry.space_group_name_H-M   'P 1'
#
loop_
_entity.id
_entity.type
_entity.pdbx_description
1 polymer ?
#
loop_
_entity_poly.entity_id
_entity_poly.type
_entity_poly.pdbx_seq_one_letter_code
_entity_poly.pdbx_strand_id
1 'polypeptide(L)'
;SLINTVERRNTFEQYSSSSQCRWSLEQSNDQTWQEQIIFIVYSILGVLERQSYFLSLIAMLAWSITFHSLLTLVYLLLACLLWILSDSRKWCLRMSPFFTIYGGILLILQYISGFRISFNQLNFAYDRRTMEQIGIRIDDFQPAFIPLLLKSFYKMFFWLTLRQYINEKRLANTEVNEARRNSIPNDSYPRRLGQWLINLLTKYWICVSCGMLLLVSIQNTVVIYRIIYMVFYLFFIISFQISFGFWRKTAATFYLIILIYSMLVLIGIYIYQFEKVHVFLSEKFSIQLFASIGLEVVPSDVLALKLLTPSTFLVVNIMQLYYFHSGWMNLISMSRVVKHMNEVLVN
;
A
#
# COMPACT_ATOMS: atom_id res chain seq x y z
N SER A 1 -3.15 -18.27 -76.70
CA SER A 1 -4.00 -17.89 -75.56
C SER A 1 -3.69 -18.66 -74.28
N LEU A 2 -3.13 -19.88 -74.33
CA LEU A 2 -2.85 -20.73 -73.16
C LEU A 2 -1.64 -20.32 -72.28
N ILE A 3 -0.66 -19.60 -72.82
CA ILE A 3 0.56 -19.22 -72.06
C ILE A 3 0.26 -18.05 -71.10
N ASN A 4 -0.53 -17.06 -71.54
CA ASN A 4 -0.93 -15.92 -70.70
C ASN A 4 -1.84 -16.31 -69.53
N THR A 5 -2.53 -17.45 -69.58
CA THR A 5 -3.38 -17.96 -68.49
C THR A 5 -2.59 -18.70 -67.42
N VAL A 6 -1.48 -19.35 -67.78
CA VAL A 6 -0.62 -20.05 -66.81
C VAL A 6 0.23 -19.04 -66.02
N GLU A 7 0.79 -18.03 -66.70
CA GLU A 7 1.61 -17.01 -66.05
C GLU A 7 0.79 -16.15 -65.07
N ARG A 8 -0.46 -15.81 -65.42
CA ARG A 8 -1.38 -15.11 -64.51
C ARG A 8 -1.76 -15.94 -63.28
N ARG A 9 -1.86 -17.27 -63.42
CA ARG A 9 -2.21 -18.18 -62.32
C ARG A 9 -1.06 -18.29 -61.32
N ASN A 10 0.19 -18.38 -61.80
CA ASN A 10 1.38 -18.42 -60.95
C ASN A 10 1.60 -17.11 -60.18
N THR A 11 1.37 -15.95 -60.81
CA THR A 11 1.47 -14.66 -60.09
C THR A 11 0.39 -14.48 -59.02
N PHE A 12 -0.81 -15.04 -59.22
CA PHE A 12 -1.91 -14.95 -58.26
C PHE A 12 -1.70 -15.88 -57.05
N GLU A 13 -1.16 -17.08 -57.26
CA GLU A 13 -0.79 -18.00 -56.17
C GLU A 13 0.35 -17.45 -55.31
N GLN A 14 1.31 -16.74 -55.90
CA GLN A 14 2.43 -16.15 -55.17
C GLN A 14 2.00 -14.90 -54.36
N TYR A 15 1.01 -14.13 -54.84
CA TYR A 15 0.42 -13.02 -54.10
C TYR A 15 -0.52 -13.49 -52.98
N SER A 16 -1.27 -14.58 -53.21
CA SER A 16 -2.10 -15.23 -52.20
C SER A 16 -1.25 -15.83 -51.07
N SER A 17 -0.18 -16.54 -51.41
CA SER A 17 0.74 -17.15 -50.42
C SER A 17 1.47 -16.10 -49.57
N SER A 18 1.94 -15.01 -50.18
CA SER A 18 2.66 -13.94 -49.45
C SER A 18 1.74 -13.11 -48.57
N SER A 19 0.52 -12.80 -49.01
CA SER A 19 -0.48 -12.15 -48.17
C SER A 19 -0.92 -13.06 -47.04
N GLN A 20 -1.22 -14.34 -47.30
CA GLN A 20 -1.63 -15.31 -46.28
C GLN A 20 -0.53 -15.60 -45.25
N CYS A 21 0.75 -15.60 -45.65
CA CYS A 21 1.91 -15.62 -44.73
C CYS A 21 2.04 -14.31 -43.93
N ARG A 22 1.75 -13.15 -44.52
CA ARG A 22 1.76 -11.87 -43.79
C ARG A 22 0.65 -11.80 -42.74
N TRP A 23 -0.57 -12.23 -43.09
CA TRP A 23 -1.68 -12.32 -42.13
C TRP A 23 -1.39 -13.30 -40.99
N SER A 24 -0.76 -14.45 -41.27
CA SER A 24 -0.39 -15.42 -40.22
C SER A 24 0.80 -14.97 -39.37
N LEU A 25 1.76 -14.21 -39.91
CA LEU A 25 2.82 -13.57 -39.13
C LEU A 25 2.27 -12.45 -38.22
N GLU A 26 1.37 -11.60 -38.74
CA GLU A 26 0.69 -10.55 -37.94
C GLU A 26 -0.12 -11.17 -36.79
N GLN A 27 -0.86 -12.26 -37.08
CA GLN A 27 -1.69 -12.96 -36.09
C GLN A 27 -0.86 -13.72 -35.05
N SER A 28 0.34 -14.23 -35.42
CA SER A 28 1.30 -14.82 -34.47
C SER A 28 2.02 -13.77 -33.61
N ASN A 29 2.28 -12.58 -34.15
CA ASN A 29 2.89 -11.48 -33.41
C ASN A 29 1.89 -10.95 -32.37
N ASP A 30 0.61 -10.77 -32.73
CA ASP A 30 -0.43 -10.36 -31.78
C ASP A 30 -0.74 -11.43 -30.72
N GLN A 31 -0.72 -12.73 -31.07
CA GLN A 31 -0.82 -13.81 -30.08
C GLN A 31 0.36 -13.83 -29.11
N THR A 32 1.58 -13.53 -29.57
CA THR A 32 2.76 -13.50 -28.69
C THR A 32 2.76 -12.29 -27.75
N TRP A 33 2.27 -11.11 -28.15
CA TRP A 33 2.11 -9.97 -27.24
C TRP A 33 1.04 -10.23 -26.17
N GLN A 34 -0.10 -10.83 -26.53
CA GLN A 34 -1.14 -11.19 -25.56
C GLN A 34 -0.64 -12.21 -24.54
N GLU A 35 0.02 -13.28 -24.98
CA GLU A 35 0.61 -14.29 -24.08
C GLU A 35 1.75 -13.71 -23.22
N GLN A 36 2.55 -12.80 -23.76
CA GLN A 36 3.56 -12.07 -22.99
C GLN A 36 2.92 -11.15 -21.93
N ILE A 37 1.86 -10.42 -22.27
CA ILE A 37 1.10 -9.59 -21.33
C ILE A 37 0.48 -10.47 -20.24
N ILE A 38 -0.14 -11.58 -20.62
CA ILE A 38 -0.75 -12.54 -19.69
C ILE A 38 0.32 -13.12 -18.76
N PHE A 39 1.49 -13.51 -19.28
CA PHE A 39 2.61 -13.99 -18.47
C PHE A 39 3.19 -12.93 -17.54
N ILE A 40 3.33 -11.68 -18.01
CA ILE A 40 3.76 -10.53 -17.20
C ILE A 40 2.72 -10.26 -16.11
N VAL A 41 1.43 -10.27 -16.43
CA VAL A 41 0.33 -10.09 -15.50
C VAL A 41 0.32 -11.21 -14.47
N TYR A 42 0.46 -12.48 -14.86
CA TYR A 42 0.57 -13.60 -13.91
C TYR A 42 1.83 -13.50 -13.03
N SER A 43 2.96 -13.04 -13.59
CA SER A 43 4.19 -12.82 -12.83
C SER A 43 4.03 -11.69 -11.81
N ILE A 44 3.41 -10.58 -12.20
CA ILE A 44 3.09 -9.44 -11.34
C ILE A 44 2.06 -9.86 -10.29
N LEU A 45 1.03 -10.61 -10.66
CA LEU A 45 0.04 -11.18 -9.74
C LEU A 45 0.71 -12.14 -8.76
N GLY A 46 1.69 -12.94 -9.18
CA GLY A 46 2.46 -13.82 -8.28
C GLY A 46 3.34 -13.03 -7.29
N VAL A 47 3.90 -11.90 -7.70
CA VAL A 47 4.65 -10.99 -6.81
C VAL A 47 3.69 -10.24 -5.87
N LEU A 48 2.54 -9.78 -6.38
CA LEU A 48 1.46 -9.17 -5.62
C LEU A 48 0.91 -10.15 -4.58
N GLU A 49 0.69 -11.41 -4.94
CA GLU A 49 0.29 -12.47 -4.02
C GLU A 49 1.35 -12.67 -2.93
N ARG A 50 2.65 -12.61 -3.25
CA ARG A 50 3.70 -12.71 -2.21
C ARG A 50 3.74 -11.50 -1.25
N GLN A 51 3.38 -10.32 -1.71
CA GLN A 51 3.36 -9.07 -0.92
C GLN A 51 1.95 -8.59 -0.56
N SER A 52 0.95 -9.47 -0.66
CA SER A 52 -0.46 -9.05 -0.56
C SER A 52 -0.83 -8.50 0.81
N TYR A 53 -0.13 -8.97 1.86
CA TYR A 53 -0.30 -8.48 3.23
C TYR A 53 0.03 -6.98 3.33
N PHE A 54 1.13 -6.55 2.72
CA PHE A 54 1.56 -5.15 2.70
C PHE A 54 0.54 -4.27 1.96
N LEU A 55 0.09 -4.75 0.80
CA LEU A 55 -0.90 -4.06 -0.02
C LEU A 55 -2.27 -3.96 0.68
N SER A 56 -2.67 -4.99 1.42
CA SER A 56 -3.91 -4.97 2.19
C SER A 56 -3.84 -4.04 3.38
N LEU A 57 -2.69 -3.94 4.05
CA LEU A 57 -2.50 -2.95 5.11
C LEU A 57 -2.59 -1.52 4.57
N ILE A 58 -2.02 -1.25 3.40
CA ILE A 58 -2.18 0.05 2.72
C ILE A 58 -3.62 0.29 2.30
N ALA A 59 -4.30 -0.71 1.72
CA ALA A 59 -5.70 -0.59 1.33
C ALA A 59 -6.61 -0.31 2.54
N MET A 60 -6.33 -0.94 3.67
CA MET A 60 -7.06 -0.73 4.93
C MET A 60 -6.85 0.68 5.49
N LEU A 61 -5.61 1.18 5.44
CA LEU A 61 -5.26 2.55 5.79
C LEU A 61 -5.95 3.56 4.86
N ALA A 62 -5.90 3.33 3.55
CA ALA A 62 -6.50 4.19 2.53
C ALA A 62 -8.03 4.22 2.61
N TRP A 63 -8.69 3.08 2.86
CA TRP A 63 -10.13 3.03 3.10
C TRP A 63 -10.49 3.94 4.28
N SER A 64 -9.75 3.85 5.38
CA SER A 64 -10.05 4.64 6.58
C SER A 64 -9.94 6.14 6.37
N ILE A 65 -8.96 6.59 5.58
CA ILE A 65 -8.74 8.01 5.29
C ILE A 65 -9.75 8.55 4.27
N THR A 66 -10.05 7.77 3.22
CA THR A 66 -11.00 8.18 2.18
C THR A 66 -12.43 8.27 2.68
N PHE A 67 -12.82 7.36 3.58
CA PHE A 67 -14.13 7.34 4.20
C PHE A 67 -13.99 7.55 5.71
N HIS A 68 -13.77 8.80 6.12
CA HIS A 68 -13.65 9.15 7.52
C HIS A 68 -14.95 8.81 8.29
N SER A 69 -14.85 7.90 9.27
CA SER A 69 -15.98 7.39 10.04
C SER A 69 -15.51 6.62 11.27
N LEU A 70 -16.32 6.57 12.32
CA LEU A 70 -16.05 5.72 13.48
C LEU A 70 -15.87 4.23 13.11
N LEU A 71 -16.61 3.74 12.11
CA LEU A 71 -16.51 2.35 11.66
C LEU A 71 -15.17 2.07 10.95
N THR A 72 -14.64 3.06 10.24
CA THR A 72 -13.37 2.92 9.54
C THR A 72 -12.18 3.27 10.44
N LEU A 73 -12.39 3.86 11.62
CA LEU A 73 -11.38 3.94 12.70
C LEU A 73 -10.88 2.56 13.10
N VAL A 74 -11.77 1.56 13.14
CA VAL A 74 -11.39 0.17 13.44
C VAL A 74 -10.34 -0.34 12.44
N TYR A 75 -10.48 0.01 11.16
CA TYR A 75 -9.49 -0.33 10.14
C TYR A 75 -8.19 0.44 10.31
N LEU A 76 -8.23 1.71 10.69
CA LEU A 76 -7.01 2.46 11.00
C LEU A 76 -6.24 1.79 12.15
N LEU A 77 -6.91 1.53 13.26
CA LEU A 77 -6.32 0.92 14.45
C LEU A 77 -5.79 -0.48 14.16
N LEU A 78 -6.54 -1.29 13.41
CA LEU A 78 -6.10 -2.63 13.00
C LEU A 78 -4.85 -2.55 12.12
N ALA A 79 -4.75 -1.54 11.25
CA ALA A 79 -3.58 -1.37 10.38
C ALA A 79 -2.38 -1.03 11.26
N CYS A 80 -2.52 0.01 12.10
CA CYS A 80 -1.49 0.45 13.04
C CYS A 80 -1.02 -0.70 13.95
N LEU A 81 -1.94 -1.50 14.49
CA LEU A 81 -1.62 -2.66 15.34
C LEU A 81 -0.85 -3.73 14.56
N LEU A 82 -1.31 -4.10 13.37
CA LEU A 82 -0.65 -5.11 12.53
C LEU A 82 0.76 -4.68 12.10
N TRP A 83 1.00 -3.37 11.93
CA TRP A 83 2.33 -2.83 11.62
C TRP A 83 3.31 -2.89 12.79
N ILE A 84 2.84 -2.76 14.03
CA ILE A 84 3.71 -2.80 15.22
C ILE A 84 4.15 -4.24 15.55
N LEU A 85 3.36 -5.24 15.19
CA LEU A 85 3.69 -6.64 15.43
C LEU A 85 4.94 -7.06 14.63
N SER A 86 5.91 -7.68 15.30
CA SER A 86 7.17 -8.13 14.68
C SER A 86 6.95 -9.14 13.55
N ASP A 87 5.91 -9.97 13.66
CA ASP A 87 5.49 -10.97 12.68
C ASP A 87 4.25 -10.49 11.87
N SER A 88 4.31 -9.25 11.36
CA SER A 88 3.19 -8.59 10.67
C SER A 88 2.55 -9.46 9.57
N ARG A 89 3.35 -10.19 8.78
CA ARG A 89 2.84 -11.13 7.75
C ARG A 89 1.97 -12.24 8.35
N LYS A 90 2.46 -12.93 9.38
CA LYS A 90 1.73 -14.08 9.97
C LYS A 90 0.42 -13.61 10.63
N TRP A 91 0.49 -12.50 11.36
CA TRP A 91 -0.69 -11.93 12.01
C TRP A 91 -1.68 -11.36 11.03
N CYS A 92 -1.23 -10.66 9.97
CA CYS A 92 -2.10 -10.16 8.91
C CYS A 92 -2.84 -11.31 8.20
N LEU A 93 -2.12 -12.38 7.84
CA LEU A 93 -2.73 -13.56 7.21
C LEU A 93 -3.73 -14.25 8.13
N ARG A 94 -3.41 -14.38 9.43
CA ARG A 94 -4.35 -14.93 10.44
C ARG A 94 -5.59 -14.05 10.63
N MET A 95 -5.43 -12.73 10.58
CA MET A 95 -6.53 -11.76 10.73
C MET A 95 -7.34 -11.55 9.44
N SER A 96 -6.86 -12.06 8.30
CA SER A 96 -7.48 -11.90 6.98
C SER A 96 -8.98 -12.24 6.88
N PRO A 97 -9.48 -13.35 7.44
CA PRO A 97 -10.91 -13.62 7.38
C PRO A 97 -11.73 -12.57 8.14
N PHE A 98 -11.25 -12.11 9.30
CA PHE A 98 -11.99 -11.17 10.15
C PHE A 98 -12.17 -9.80 9.48
N PHE A 99 -11.08 -9.21 8.99
CA PHE A 99 -11.16 -7.88 8.37
C PHE A 99 -11.90 -7.93 7.02
N THR A 100 -11.88 -9.06 6.31
CA THR A 100 -12.62 -9.26 5.05
C THR A 100 -14.12 -9.36 5.29
N ILE A 101 -14.54 -10.12 6.31
CA ILE A 101 -15.95 -10.21 6.72
C ILE A 101 -16.46 -8.85 7.19
N TYR A 102 -15.69 -8.15 8.02
CA TYR A 102 -16.01 -6.80 8.47
C TYR A 102 -16.22 -5.84 7.29
N GLY A 103 -15.36 -5.89 6.27
CA GLY A 103 -15.51 -5.08 5.06
C GLY A 103 -16.73 -5.43 4.23
N GLY A 104 -17.13 -6.71 4.24
CA GLY A 104 -18.40 -7.16 3.68
C GLY A 104 -19.60 -6.53 4.39
N ILE A 105 -19.59 -6.52 5.73
CA ILE A 105 -20.64 -5.88 6.55
C ILE A 105 -20.70 -4.38 6.26
N LEU A 106 -19.56 -3.69 6.19
CA LEU A 106 -19.52 -2.26 5.87
C LEU A 106 -20.02 -1.95 4.46
N LEU A 107 -19.78 -2.82 3.48
CA LEU A 107 -20.34 -2.68 2.13
C LEU A 107 -21.84 -2.87 2.11
N ILE A 108 -22.36 -3.88 2.83
CA ILE A 108 -23.81 -4.11 2.95
C ILE A 108 -24.47 -2.92 3.63
N LEU A 109 -23.88 -2.40 4.70
CA LEU A 109 -24.37 -1.23 5.40
C LEU A 109 -24.42 -0.02 4.45
N GLN A 110 -23.34 0.24 3.70
CA GLN A 110 -23.30 1.31 2.70
C GLN A 110 -24.35 1.10 1.58
N TYR A 111 -24.55 -0.13 1.14
CA TYR A 111 -25.51 -0.47 0.11
C TYR A 111 -26.95 -0.20 0.59
N ILE A 112 -27.29 -0.61 1.81
CA ILE A 112 -28.58 -0.33 2.45
C ILE A 112 -28.78 1.18 2.60
N SER A 113 -27.76 1.93 3.02
CA SER A 113 -27.81 3.40 3.10
C SER A 113 -27.96 4.08 1.73
N GLY A 114 -27.51 3.43 0.65
CA GLY A 114 -27.65 3.92 -0.72
C GLY A 114 -29.02 3.64 -1.33
N PHE A 115 -29.76 2.66 -0.81
CA PHE A 115 -31.19 2.56 -1.07
C PHE A 115 -31.82 3.80 -0.43
N ARG A 116 -32.45 4.68 -1.22
CA ARG A 116 -33.23 5.82 -0.71
C ARG A 116 -34.34 5.25 0.17
N ILE A 117 -34.03 4.91 1.41
CA ILE A 117 -35.06 4.61 2.35
C ILE A 117 -35.80 5.94 2.47
N SER A 118 -37.07 5.88 2.14
CA SER A 118 -38.07 6.91 2.32
C SER A 118 -38.21 7.20 3.83
N PHE A 119 -37.13 7.70 4.44
CA PHE A 119 -36.98 8.04 5.86
C PHE A 119 -37.26 9.53 6.10
N ASN A 120 -37.91 10.22 5.15
CA ASN A 120 -38.54 11.52 5.40
C ASN A 120 -39.68 11.44 6.45
N GLN A 121 -40.01 10.27 6.99
CA GLN A 121 -41.13 10.06 7.92
C GLN A 121 -40.80 9.45 9.28
N LEU A 122 -39.56 9.03 9.54
CA LEU A 122 -39.21 8.53 10.87
C LEU A 122 -38.41 9.62 11.57
N ASN A 123 -39.09 10.27 12.52
CA ASN A 123 -38.67 11.36 13.41
C ASN A 123 -37.42 11.03 14.25
N PHE A 124 -36.31 10.67 13.62
CA PHE A 124 -35.00 10.75 14.23
C PHE A 124 -34.42 12.11 13.87
N ALA A 125 -34.91 13.15 14.57
CA ALA A 125 -34.18 14.40 14.77
C ALA A 125 -32.94 14.16 15.65
N TYR A 126 -32.20 13.09 15.39
CA TYR A 126 -30.87 12.86 15.91
C TYR A 126 -29.92 13.38 14.85
N ASP A 127 -29.29 14.50 15.19
CA ASP A 127 -28.45 15.35 14.37
C ASP A 127 -27.77 14.64 13.18
N ARG A 128 -28.11 15.08 11.96
CA ARG A 128 -27.62 14.55 10.68
C ARG A 128 -26.09 14.38 10.67
N ARG A 129 -25.38 15.30 11.33
CA ARG A 129 -23.91 15.27 11.48
C ARG A 129 -23.42 14.07 12.30
N THR A 130 -24.18 13.65 13.31
CA THR A 130 -23.83 12.48 14.13
C THR A 130 -23.99 11.18 13.34
N MET A 131 -25.00 11.08 12.47
CA MET A 131 -25.19 9.89 11.60
C MET A 131 -24.12 9.80 10.50
N GLU A 132 -23.72 10.93 9.94
CA GLU A 132 -22.60 11.01 8.99
C GLU A 132 -21.28 10.57 9.65
N GLN A 133 -21.01 10.98 10.89
CA GLN A 133 -19.83 10.58 11.66
C GLN A 133 -19.81 9.08 12.03
N ILE A 134 -20.98 8.47 12.24
CA ILE A 134 -21.10 7.02 12.50
C ILE A 134 -20.75 6.20 11.24
N GLY A 135 -20.72 6.80 10.05
CA GLY A 135 -20.33 6.14 8.79
C GLY A 135 -21.46 5.90 7.80
N ILE A 136 -22.65 6.44 8.09
CA ILE A 136 -23.78 6.44 7.18
C ILE A 136 -23.78 7.78 6.46
N ARG A 137 -22.97 7.90 5.42
CA ARG A 137 -22.92 9.13 4.62
C ARG A 137 -24.12 9.15 3.67
N ILE A 138 -25.12 9.97 3.98
CA ILE A 138 -26.30 10.22 3.15
C ILE A 138 -25.98 11.48 2.33
N ASP A 139 -25.23 11.31 1.24
CA ASP A 139 -25.00 12.41 0.30
C ASP A 139 -26.24 12.57 -0.59
N ASP A 140 -26.91 13.72 -0.52
CA ASP A 140 -28.14 14.01 -1.27
C ASP A 140 -27.91 14.16 -2.79
N PHE A 141 -26.66 14.25 -3.25
CA PHE A 141 -26.32 14.71 -4.61
C PHE A 141 -25.26 13.91 -5.37
N GLN A 142 -24.62 12.91 -4.75
CA GLN A 142 -23.62 12.07 -5.42
C GLN A 142 -24.25 10.72 -5.79
N PRO A 143 -24.01 10.18 -7.01
CA PRO A 143 -24.46 8.83 -7.32
C PRO A 143 -23.75 7.86 -6.38
N ALA A 144 -24.54 7.17 -5.54
CA ALA A 144 -24.07 6.18 -4.54
C ALA A 144 -23.11 5.11 -5.13
N PHE A 145 -23.10 4.96 -6.44
CA PHE A 145 -22.21 4.06 -7.19
C PHE A 145 -20.71 4.34 -6.98
N ILE A 146 -20.26 5.60 -6.97
CA ILE A 146 -18.83 5.95 -6.88
C ILE A 146 -18.20 5.45 -5.56
N PRO A 147 -18.75 5.76 -4.36
CA PRO A 147 -18.18 5.27 -3.10
C PRO A 147 -18.29 3.75 -2.96
N LEU A 148 -19.34 3.13 -3.52
CA LEU A 148 -19.49 1.67 -3.55
C LEU A 148 -18.40 0.99 -4.38
N LEU A 149 -18.11 1.51 -5.58
CA LEU A 149 -17.06 0.99 -6.46
C LEU A 149 -15.70 1.09 -5.78
N LEU A 150 -15.39 2.24 -5.18
CA LEU A 150 -14.11 2.46 -4.50
C LEU A 150 -13.94 1.52 -3.27
N LYS A 151 -15.00 1.34 -2.47
CA LYS A 151 -14.99 0.37 -1.36
C LYS A 151 -14.85 -1.07 -1.85
N SER A 152 -15.50 -1.43 -2.96
CA SER A 152 -15.34 -2.75 -3.59
C SER A 152 -13.92 -2.98 -4.08
N PHE A 153 -13.28 -1.95 -4.66
CA PHE A 153 -11.88 -1.99 -5.08
C PHE A 153 -10.94 -2.27 -3.90
N TYR A 154 -11.11 -1.58 -2.76
CA TYR A 154 -10.29 -1.88 -1.58
C TYR A 154 -10.53 -3.30 -1.03
N LYS A 155 -11.78 -3.77 -1.03
CA LYS A 155 -12.11 -5.15 -0.60
C LYS A 155 -11.45 -6.21 -1.49
N MET A 156 -11.17 -5.91 -2.77
CA MET A 156 -10.43 -6.83 -3.65
C MET A 156 -9.07 -7.20 -3.05
N PHE A 157 -8.32 -6.25 -2.47
CA PHE A 157 -7.03 -6.55 -1.84
C PHE A 157 -7.17 -7.45 -0.61
N PHE A 158 -8.22 -7.24 0.19
CA PHE A 158 -8.52 -8.10 1.33
C PHE A 158 -8.81 -9.53 0.89
N TRP A 159 -9.59 -9.67 -0.18
CA TRP A 159 -9.90 -10.96 -0.79
C TRP A 159 -8.64 -11.66 -1.33
N LEU A 160 -7.73 -10.92 -1.97
CA LEU A 160 -6.44 -11.46 -2.45
C LEU A 160 -5.60 -12.02 -1.29
N THR A 161 -5.52 -11.30 -0.16
CA THR A 161 -4.80 -11.77 1.03
C THR A 161 -5.45 -12.99 1.66
N LEU A 162 -6.78 -13.04 1.71
CA LEU A 162 -7.51 -14.21 2.19
C LEU A 162 -7.26 -15.43 1.30
N ARG A 163 -7.27 -15.25 -0.03
CA ARG A 163 -6.94 -16.32 -0.98
C ARG A 163 -5.52 -16.83 -0.75
N GLN A 164 -4.55 -15.92 -0.55
CA GLN A 164 -3.18 -16.30 -0.21
C GLN A 164 -3.15 -17.15 1.07
N TYR A 165 -3.82 -16.71 2.14
CA TYR A 165 -3.85 -17.43 3.41
C TYR A 165 -4.44 -18.84 3.27
N ILE A 166 -5.54 -18.98 2.53
CA ILE A 166 -6.17 -20.28 2.27
C ILE A 166 -5.24 -21.17 1.44
N ASN A 167 -4.59 -20.62 0.41
CA ASN A 167 -3.65 -21.35 -0.42
C ASN A 167 -2.43 -21.84 0.39
N GLU A 168 -1.83 -20.99 1.23
CA GLU A 168 -0.71 -21.39 2.10
C GLU A 168 -1.12 -22.50 3.07
N LYS A 169 -2.33 -22.46 3.63
CA LYS A 169 -2.85 -23.54 4.49
C LYS A 169 -3.14 -24.83 3.75
N ARG A 170 -3.67 -24.75 2.53
CA ARG A 170 -3.90 -25.92 1.68
C ARG A 170 -2.57 -26.59 1.35
N LEU A 171 -1.58 -25.82 0.94
CA LEU A 171 -0.23 -26.32 0.65
C LEU A 171 0.41 -26.96 1.88
N ALA A 172 0.36 -26.33 3.06
CA ALA A 172 0.86 -26.92 4.30
C ALA A 172 0.17 -28.24 4.68
N ASN A 173 -1.13 -28.38 4.38
CA ASN A 173 -1.87 -29.63 4.61
C ASN A 173 -1.61 -30.68 3.52
N THR A 174 -1.24 -30.27 2.30
CA THR A 174 -0.90 -31.15 1.16
C THR A 174 0.57 -31.57 1.18
N GLU A 175 1.45 -30.85 1.87
CA GLU A 175 2.88 -31.20 2.10
C GLU A 175 3.06 -32.48 2.94
N VAL A 176 2.00 -33.00 3.58
CA VAL A 176 2.00 -34.36 4.16
C VAL A 176 1.95 -35.46 3.08
N ASN A 177 1.56 -35.14 1.83
CA ASN A 177 1.33 -36.17 0.80
C ASN A 177 2.20 -36.09 -0.46
N GLU A 178 2.80 -34.98 -0.87
CA GLU A 178 3.57 -34.99 -2.13
C GLU A 178 4.76 -34.01 -2.15
N ALA A 179 5.97 -34.57 -2.01
CA ALA A 179 7.22 -33.98 -2.48
C ALA A 179 7.28 -33.88 -4.03
N ARG A 180 6.18 -33.50 -4.67
CA ARG A 180 5.95 -33.48 -6.11
C ARG A 180 5.29 -32.13 -6.38
N ARG A 181 5.83 -31.23 -7.18
CA ARG A 181 6.10 -31.49 -8.59
C ARG A 181 6.88 -30.29 -9.13
N ASN A 182 8.17 -30.52 -9.30
CA ASN A 182 9.05 -29.81 -10.22
C ASN A 182 9.19 -28.29 -10.01
N SER A 183 10.38 -27.93 -9.53
CA SER A 183 11.08 -26.71 -9.91
C SER A 183 10.71 -26.29 -11.33
N ILE A 184 9.85 -25.29 -11.46
CA ILE A 184 9.76 -24.51 -12.69
C ILE A 184 11.16 -23.91 -12.88
N PRO A 185 11.91 -24.25 -13.93
CA PRO A 185 13.17 -23.60 -14.21
C PRO A 185 12.83 -22.18 -14.68
N ASN A 186 12.83 -21.25 -13.73
CA ASN A 186 12.31 -19.90 -13.93
C ASN A 186 13.49 -18.94 -14.14
N ASP A 187 14.23 -19.16 -15.22
CA ASP A 187 15.14 -18.16 -15.77
C ASP A 187 14.34 -17.30 -16.74
N SER A 188 13.84 -16.18 -16.23
CA SER A 188 13.16 -15.18 -17.05
C SER A 188 13.47 -13.78 -16.53
N TYR A 189 13.78 -12.88 -17.46
CA TYR A 189 14.05 -11.46 -17.32
C TYR A 189 13.31 -10.69 -16.19
N PRO A 190 12.02 -10.93 -15.84
CA PRO A 190 11.36 -10.25 -14.71
C PRO A 190 12.06 -10.42 -13.36
N ARG A 191 12.74 -11.55 -13.12
CA ARG A 191 13.44 -11.78 -11.84
C ARG A 191 14.73 -10.97 -11.74
N ARG A 192 15.43 -10.78 -12.86
CA ARG A 192 16.64 -9.93 -12.95
C ARG A 192 16.28 -8.46 -12.78
N LEU A 193 15.20 -8.00 -13.43
CA LEU A 193 14.67 -6.64 -13.25
C LEU A 193 14.22 -6.40 -11.80
N GLY A 194 13.51 -7.37 -11.20
CA GLY A 194 13.12 -7.29 -9.80
C GLY A 194 14.31 -7.20 -8.84
N GLN A 195 15.36 -8.00 -9.08
CA GLN A 195 16.57 -7.96 -8.26
C GLN A 195 17.34 -6.65 -8.42
N TRP A 196 17.44 -6.13 -9.64
CA TRP A 196 18.03 -4.82 -9.92
C TRP A 196 17.26 -3.69 -9.23
N LEU A 197 15.92 -3.71 -9.32
CA LEU A 197 15.04 -2.72 -8.69
C LEU A 197 15.16 -2.75 -7.17
N ILE A 198 15.14 -3.94 -6.56
CA ILE A 198 15.32 -4.09 -5.11
C ILE A 198 16.69 -3.57 -4.68
N ASN A 199 17.76 -3.85 -5.44
CA ASN A 199 19.09 -3.33 -5.13
C ASN A 199 19.15 -1.80 -5.23
N LEU A 200 18.51 -1.20 -6.25
CA LEU A 200 18.44 0.25 -6.43
C LEU A 200 17.63 0.91 -5.31
N LEU A 201 16.43 0.39 -5.02
CA LEU A 201 15.59 0.89 -3.92
C LEU A 201 16.35 0.76 -2.61
N THR A 202 16.96 -0.39 -2.30
CA THR A 202 17.73 -0.56 -1.06
C THR A 202 18.84 0.49 -0.94
N LYS A 203 19.50 0.89 -2.04
CA LYS A 203 20.56 1.90 -2.01
C LYS A 203 20.05 3.33 -1.75
N TYR A 204 18.95 3.73 -2.38
CA TYR A 204 18.47 5.13 -2.36
C TYR A 204 17.28 5.39 -1.42
N TRP A 205 16.63 4.36 -0.87
CA TRP A 205 15.42 4.54 -0.06
C TRP A 205 15.66 5.32 1.23
N ILE A 206 16.86 5.22 1.82
CA ILE A 206 17.23 6.02 3.00
C ILE A 206 17.13 7.53 2.70
N CYS A 207 17.49 7.96 1.48
CA CYS A 207 17.37 9.35 1.05
C CYS A 207 15.92 9.75 0.87
N VAL A 208 15.09 8.88 0.28
CA VAL A 208 13.64 9.10 0.14
C VAL A 208 12.97 9.23 1.52
N SER A 209 13.31 8.34 2.45
CA SER A 209 12.80 8.39 3.83
C SER A 209 13.23 9.67 4.55
N CYS A 210 14.49 10.07 4.42
CA CYS A 210 15.02 11.32 4.98
C CYS A 210 14.32 12.56 4.38
N GLY A 211 14.14 12.58 3.06
CA GLY A 211 13.42 13.65 2.35
C GLY A 211 11.94 13.74 2.77
N MET A 212 11.28 12.60 2.97
CA MET A 212 9.90 12.56 3.46
C MET A 212 9.79 13.04 4.92
N LEU A 213 10.76 12.70 5.78
CA LEU A 213 10.82 13.22 7.16
C LEU A 213 10.97 14.75 7.18
N LEU A 214 11.81 15.29 6.29
CA LEU A 214 11.96 16.72 6.12
C LEU A 214 10.68 17.38 5.59
N LEU A 215 10.04 16.78 4.58
CA LEU A 215 8.81 17.29 3.97
C LEU A 215 7.68 17.42 5.00
N VAL A 216 7.46 16.40 5.82
CA VAL A 216 6.45 16.43 6.90
C VAL A 216 6.76 17.52 7.93
N SER A 217 8.05 17.80 8.17
CA SER A 217 8.50 18.79 9.15
C SER A 217 8.33 20.24 8.67
N ILE A 218 8.52 20.51 7.37
CA ILE A 218 8.58 21.87 6.80
C ILE A 218 7.22 22.45 6.38
N GLN A 219 6.15 21.64 6.36
CA GLN A 219 4.83 22.11 5.94
C GLN A 219 4.40 23.43 6.63
N ASN A 220 3.81 24.36 5.85
CA ASN A 220 3.60 25.78 6.18
C ASN A 220 2.95 26.13 7.54
N THR A 221 2.29 25.18 8.20
CA THR A 221 1.69 25.42 9.53
C THR A 221 2.59 24.89 10.64
N VAL A 222 2.99 25.78 11.56
CA VAL A 222 3.84 25.43 12.70
C VAL A 222 2.96 24.79 13.78
N VAL A 223 3.07 23.48 13.93
CA VAL A 223 2.28 22.67 14.87
C VAL A 223 3.20 21.79 15.69
N ILE A 224 2.87 21.52 16.95
CA ILE A 224 3.78 20.83 17.89
C ILE A 224 4.26 19.48 17.34
N TYR A 225 3.38 18.69 16.71
CA TYR A 225 3.81 17.39 16.20
C TYR A 225 4.86 17.50 15.08
N ARG A 226 4.87 18.60 14.31
CA ARG A 226 5.90 18.89 13.29
C ARG A 226 7.20 19.36 13.90
N ILE A 227 7.15 20.12 14.99
CA ILE A 227 8.35 20.49 15.76
C ILE A 227 9.06 19.22 16.24
N ILE A 228 8.31 18.24 16.74
CA ILE A 228 8.88 16.95 17.16
C ILE A 228 9.48 16.19 15.96
N TYR A 229 8.83 16.17 14.79
CA TYR A 229 9.43 15.59 13.58
C TYR A 229 10.72 16.29 13.16
N MET A 230 10.78 17.62 13.30
CA MET A 230 11.98 18.40 13.05
C MET A 230 13.11 18.01 14.01
N VAL A 231 12.81 17.86 15.31
CA VAL A 231 13.78 17.36 16.30
C VAL A 231 14.30 15.97 15.92
N PHE A 232 13.42 15.06 15.48
CA PHE A 232 13.85 13.74 14.99
C PHE A 232 14.74 13.84 13.75
N TYR A 233 14.43 14.74 12.81
CA TYR A 233 15.25 15.00 11.62
C TYR A 233 16.65 15.51 12.01
N LEU A 234 16.73 16.52 12.89
CA LEU A 234 18.02 17.03 13.36
C LEU A 234 18.82 15.95 14.10
N PHE A 235 18.18 15.19 14.98
CA PHE A 235 18.82 14.06 15.67
C PHE A 235 19.40 13.05 14.68
N PHE A 236 18.67 12.73 13.62
CA PHE A 236 19.12 11.80 12.57
C PHE A 236 20.36 12.29 11.85
N ILE A 237 20.37 13.56 11.42
CA ILE A 237 21.50 14.16 10.69
C ILE A 237 22.71 14.34 11.61
N ILE A 238 22.51 14.81 12.84
CA ILE A 238 23.60 14.98 13.82
C ILE A 238 24.20 13.63 14.18
N SER A 239 23.38 12.61 14.46
CA SER A 239 23.85 11.25 14.73
C SER A 239 24.68 10.70 13.55
N PHE A 240 24.27 10.98 12.32
CA PHE A 240 25.02 10.63 11.11
C PHE A 240 26.39 11.32 11.04
N GLN A 241 26.46 12.62 11.39
CA GLN A 241 27.70 13.41 11.39
C GLN A 241 28.68 13.00 12.49
N ILE A 242 28.19 12.66 13.68
CA ILE A 242 29.06 12.33 14.83
C ILE A 242 29.80 11.01 14.62
N SER A 243 29.10 9.95 14.24
CA SER A 243 29.72 8.64 14.02
C SER A 243 28.84 7.75 13.18
N PHE A 244 29.33 7.38 12.00
CA PHE A 244 28.67 6.43 11.13
C PHE A 244 28.45 5.05 11.78
N GLY A 245 29.41 4.63 12.62
CA GLY A 245 29.32 3.35 13.34
C GLY A 245 28.21 3.34 14.39
N PHE A 246 28.03 4.46 15.11
CA PHE A 246 26.94 4.64 16.07
C PHE A 246 25.59 4.73 15.37
N TRP A 247 25.48 5.60 14.36
CA TRP A 247 24.27 5.81 13.57
C TRP A 247 23.73 4.48 13.01
N ARG A 248 24.63 3.61 12.52
CA ARG A 248 24.27 2.29 11.99
C ARG A 248 23.62 1.38 13.05
N LYS A 249 24.11 1.40 14.29
CA LYS A 249 23.54 0.60 15.38
C LYS A 249 22.20 1.16 15.86
N THR A 250 22.06 2.48 15.89
CA THR A 250 20.86 3.16 16.39
C THR A 250 19.75 3.33 15.36
N ALA A 251 20.05 3.22 14.06
CA ALA A 251 19.10 3.50 12.98
C ALA A 251 17.83 2.63 13.06
N ALA A 252 17.94 1.34 13.39
CA ALA A 252 16.78 0.46 13.56
C ALA A 252 15.83 0.99 14.65
N THR A 253 16.39 1.30 15.82
CA THR A 253 15.66 1.85 16.96
C THR A 253 15.04 3.21 16.64
N PHE A 254 15.78 4.07 15.94
CA PHE A 254 15.29 5.38 15.51
C PHE A 254 14.06 5.27 14.60
N TYR A 255 14.11 4.42 13.57
CA TYR A 255 12.98 4.22 12.66
C TYR A 255 11.78 3.57 13.36
N LEU A 256 12.00 2.69 14.33
CA LEU A 256 10.93 2.15 15.17
C LEU A 256 10.26 3.24 16.02
N ILE A 257 11.04 4.13 16.65
CA ILE A 257 10.50 5.24 17.45
C ILE A 257 9.67 6.19 16.58
N ILE A 258 10.21 6.58 15.41
CA ILE A 258 9.47 7.42 14.46
C ILE A 258 8.19 6.74 13.99
N LEU A 259 8.24 5.43 13.71
CA LEU A 259 7.08 4.66 13.30
C LEU A 259 5.97 4.74 14.34
N ILE A 260 6.28 4.46 15.61
CA ILE A 260 5.31 4.51 16.71
C ILE A 260 4.75 5.93 16.86
N TYR A 261 5.63 6.93 16.86
CA TYR A 261 5.22 8.33 16.95
C TYR A 261 4.28 8.73 15.81
N SER A 262 4.56 8.29 14.58
CA SER A 262 3.74 8.58 13.40
C SER A 262 2.36 7.95 13.47
N MET A 263 2.27 6.72 14.01
CA MET A 263 0.98 6.06 14.26
C MET A 263 0.15 6.85 15.27
N LEU A 264 0.76 7.32 16.37
CA LEU A 264 0.09 8.12 17.39
C LEU A 264 -0.42 9.45 16.83
N VAL A 265 0.41 10.15 16.05
CA VAL A 265 0.00 11.40 15.38
C VAL A 265 -1.16 11.15 14.42
N LEU A 266 -1.09 10.09 13.61
CA LEU A 266 -2.16 9.76 12.66
C LEU A 266 -3.48 9.43 13.37
N ILE A 267 -3.45 8.60 14.42
CA ILE A 267 -4.61 8.27 15.23
C ILE A 267 -5.16 9.52 15.93
N GLY A 268 -4.29 10.38 16.47
CA GLY A 268 -4.68 11.61 17.16
C GLY A 268 -5.39 12.60 16.23
N ILE A 269 -4.82 12.87 15.04
CA ILE A 269 -5.45 13.73 14.04
C ILE A 269 -6.79 13.14 13.58
N TYR A 270 -6.86 11.82 13.43
CA TYR A 270 -8.08 11.13 13.00
C TYR A 270 -9.19 11.22 14.06
N ILE A 271 -8.90 10.89 15.32
CA ILE A 271 -9.88 10.87 16.42
C ILE A 271 -10.42 12.27 16.71
N TYR A 272 -9.59 13.31 16.56
CA TYR A 272 -10.01 14.69 16.84
C TYR A 272 -11.07 15.23 15.87
N GLN A 273 -11.25 14.61 14.70
CA GLN A 273 -12.28 15.03 13.75
C GLN A 273 -13.70 14.68 14.20
N PHE A 274 -13.87 13.80 15.20
CA PHE A 274 -15.20 13.49 15.74
C PHE A 274 -15.69 14.61 16.65
N GLU A 275 -16.88 15.14 16.37
CA GLU A 275 -17.46 16.28 17.10
C GLU A 275 -17.65 16.00 18.59
N LYS A 276 -18.14 14.80 18.95
CA LYS A 276 -18.27 14.38 20.35
C LYS A 276 -16.93 14.37 21.09
N VAL A 277 -15.87 14.00 20.40
CA VAL A 277 -14.51 13.96 20.98
C VAL A 277 -13.97 15.38 21.10
N HIS A 278 -14.16 16.21 20.09
CA HIS A 278 -13.77 17.62 20.12
C HIS A 278 -14.45 18.37 21.28
N VAL A 279 -15.76 18.22 21.45
CA VAL A 279 -16.53 18.83 22.55
C VAL A 279 -16.06 18.32 23.91
N PHE A 280 -15.90 17.00 24.07
CA PHE A 280 -15.39 16.43 25.31
C PHE A 280 -13.97 16.94 25.68
N LEU A 281 -13.09 17.09 24.69
CA LEU A 281 -11.74 17.59 24.91
C LEU A 281 -11.71 19.10 25.21
N SER A 282 -12.56 19.89 24.55
CA SER A 282 -12.62 21.34 24.77
C SER A 282 -13.26 21.72 26.11
N GLU A 283 -14.14 20.89 26.65
CA GLU A 283 -14.68 21.06 28.00
C GLU A 283 -13.62 20.80 29.09
N LYS A 284 -12.67 19.89 28.84
CA LYS A 284 -11.67 19.47 29.82
C LYS A 284 -10.31 20.16 29.67
N PHE A 285 -9.98 20.65 28.48
CA PHE A 285 -8.70 21.27 28.14
C PHE A 285 -8.90 22.52 27.28
N SER A 286 -7.99 23.50 27.40
CA SER A 286 -8.08 24.74 26.62
C SER A 286 -7.92 24.50 25.12
N ILE A 287 -8.87 24.99 24.33
CA ILE A 287 -8.91 24.91 22.85
C ILE A 287 -7.60 25.42 22.20
N GLN A 288 -6.96 26.42 22.81
CA GLN A 288 -5.69 26.98 22.34
C GLN A 288 -4.55 25.95 22.33
N LEU A 289 -4.50 25.02 23.30
CA LEU A 289 -3.49 23.96 23.32
C LEU A 289 -3.67 23.02 22.13
N PHE A 290 -4.90 22.64 21.78
CA PHE A 290 -5.15 21.77 20.62
C PHE A 290 -4.85 22.46 19.29
N ALA A 291 -5.16 23.76 19.19
CA ALA A 291 -4.77 24.58 18.05
C ALA A 291 -3.23 24.62 17.89
N SER A 292 -2.49 24.78 18.99
CA SER A 292 -1.02 24.70 18.98
C SER A 292 -0.48 23.30 18.65
N ILE A 293 -1.18 22.23 19.05
CA ILE A 293 -0.81 20.87 18.66
C ILE A 293 -1.08 20.65 17.17
N GLY A 294 -1.95 21.43 16.54
CA GLY A 294 -2.35 21.27 15.13
C GLY A 294 -3.57 20.38 14.94
N LEU A 295 -4.33 20.17 16.02
CA LEU A 295 -5.63 19.49 16.02
C LEU A 295 -6.69 20.56 15.78
N GLU A 296 -6.98 20.79 14.52
CA GLU A 296 -8.06 21.66 14.06
C GLU A 296 -9.14 20.79 13.40
N VAL A 297 -10.40 21.17 13.57
CA VAL A 297 -11.51 20.55 12.84
C VAL A 297 -11.49 21.08 11.42
N VAL A 298 -11.37 20.18 10.45
CA VAL A 298 -11.14 20.57 9.05
C VAL A 298 -12.33 20.08 8.22
N PRO A 299 -12.81 20.88 7.26
CA PRO A 299 -13.84 20.41 6.33
C PRO A 299 -13.39 19.13 5.62
N SER A 300 -14.35 18.24 5.36
CA SER A 300 -14.15 16.90 4.81
C SER A 300 -13.30 16.85 3.54
N ASP A 301 -13.34 17.91 2.72
CA ASP A 301 -12.65 17.98 1.43
C ASP A 301 -11.13 18.14 1.57
N VAL A 302 -10.68 18.84 2.61
CA VAL A 302 -9.25 19.07 2.90
C VAL A 302 -8.72 18.04 3.91
N LEU A 303 -9.63 17.36 4.63
CA LEU A 303 -9.30 16.37 5.64
C LEU A 303 -8.49 15.20 5.05
N ALA A 304 -8.92 14.67 3.90
CA ALA A 304 -8.22 13.56 3.25
C ALA A 304 -6.76 13.94 2.94
N LEU A 305 -6.51 15.16 2.47
CA LEU A 305 -5.15 15.64 2.15
C LEU A 305 -4.29 15.84 3.41
N LYS A 306 -4.90 16.37 4.49
CA LYS A 306 -4.21 16.53 5.79
C LYS A 306 -3.85 15.18 6.43
N LEU A 307 -4.67 14.15 6.24
CA LEU A 307 -4.38 12.77 6.70
C LEU A 307 -3.48 11.99 5.72
N LEU A 308 -3.47 12.34 4.44
CA LEU A 308 -2.65 11.68 3.41
C LEU A 308 -1.15 11.93 3.64
N THR A 309 -0.77 13.14 4.06
CA THR A 309 0.66 13.43 4.31
C THR A 309 1.26 12.55 5.42
N PRO A 310 0.71 12.50 6.65
CA PRO A 310 1.25 11.64 7.70
C PRO A 310 1.12 10.14 7.36
N SER A 311 0.09 9.72 6.63
CA SER A 311 -0.05 8.31 6.22
C SER A 311 0.92 7.89 5.11
N THR A 312 1.21 8.74 4.13
CA THR A 312 2.24 8.44 3.12
C THR A 312 3.62 8.39 3.75
N PHE A 313 3.92 9.32 4.67
CA PHE A 313 5.11 9.26 5.49
C PHE A 313 5.20 7.95 6.28
N LEU A 314 4.13 7.55 6.96
CA LEU A 314 4.03 6.28 7.68
C LEU A 314 4.43 5.09 6.79
N VAL A 315 3.82 4.98 5.60
CA VAL A 315 4.09 3.89 4.64
C VAL A 315 5.55 3.88 4.18
N VAL A 316 6.13 5.05 3.90
CA VAL A 316 7.55 5.16 3.50
C VAL A 316 8.50 4.72 4.64
N ASN A 317 8.20 5.09 5.89
CA ASN A 317 9.02 4.67 7.05
C ASN A 317 8.91 3.18 7.33
N ILE A 318 7.72 2.62 7.19
CA ILE A 318 7.48 1.18 7.27
C ILE A 318 8.33 0.44 6.22
N MET A 319 8.27 0.90 4.97
CA MET A 319 9.09 0.30 3.89
C MET A 319 10.58 0.38 4.22
N GLN A 320 11.04 1.54 4.73
CA GLN A 320 12.42 1.72 5.16
C GLN A 320 12.80 0.74 6.27
N LEU A 321 11.97 0.56 7.30
CA LEU A 321 12.27 -0.30 8.46
C LEU A 321 12.24 -1.80 8.12
N TYR A 322 11.20 -2.29 7.46
CA TYR A 322 10.97 -3.74 7.28
C TYR A 322 11.64 -4.32 6.03
N TYR A 323 11.67 -3.57 4.93
CA TYR A 323 12.17 -4.10 3.65
C TYR A 323 13.60 -3.67 3.36
N PHE A 324 13.91 -2.40 3.55
CA PHE A 324 15.19 -1.85 3.10
C PHE A 324 16.26 -1.80 4.18
N HIS A 325 15.90 -1.70 5.46
CA HIS A 325 16.88 -1.57 6.54
C HIS A 325 17.85 -2.74 6.59
N SER A 326 17.37 -3.98 6.58
CA SER A 326 18.23 -5.17 6.61
C SER A 326 19.14 -5.28 5.38
N GLY A 327 18.58 -5.02 4.19
CA GLY A 327 19.34 -5.01 2.93
C GLY A 327 20.42 -3.91 2.91
N TRP A 328 20.08 -2.71 3.35
CA TRP A 328 20.96 -1.56 3.40
C TRP A 328 22.08 -1.74 4.43
N MET A 329 21.75 -2.27 5.62
CA MET A 329 22.73 -2.60 6.66
C MET A 329 23.75 -3.63 6.17
N ASN A 330 23.30 -4.62 5.39
CA ASN A 330 24.17 -5.60 4.76
C ASN A 330 25.04 -4.99 3.66
N LEU A 331 24.54 -4.02 2.88
CA LEU A 331 25.32 -3.32 1.84
C LEU A 331 26.45 -2.47 2.44
N ILE A 332 26.23 -1.96 3.64
CA ILE A 332 27.13 -1.01 4.31
C ILE A 332 28.02 -1.68 5.34
N SER A 333 27.76 -2.94 5.69
CA SER A 333 28.66 -3.70 6.54
C SER A 333 30.05 -3.79 5.90
N MET A 334 31.02 -3.16 6.56
CA MET A 334 32.43 -3.10 6.19
C MET A 334 33.07 -4.48 5.97
N SER A 335 32.43 -5.57 6.45
CA SER A 335 32.82 -6.95 6.17
C SER A 335 32.87 -7.28 4.68
N ARG A 336 32.01 -6.68 3.85
CA ARG A 336 32.02 -6.91 2.41
C ARG A 336 33.15 -6.14 1.71
N VAL A 337 33.41 -4.92 2.16
CA VAL A 337 34.52 -4.10 1.66
C VAL A 337 35.87 -4.68 2.08
N VAL A 338 35.99 -5.15 3.33
CA VAL A 338 37.19 -5.86 3.82
C VAL A 338 37.35 -7.23 3.14
N LYS A 339 36.27 -7.98 2.92
CA LYS A 339 36.33 -9.25 2.17
C LYS A 339 36.71 -9.04 0.70
N HIS A 340 36.16 -8.01 0.05
CA HIS A 340 36.49 -7.69 -1.33
C HIS A 340 37.90 -7.08 -1.47
N MET A 341 38.34 -6.26 -0.52
CA MET A 341 39.74 -5.82 -0.46
C MET A 341 40.68 -6.99 -0.19
N ASN A 342 40.33 -7.93 0.70
CA ASN A 342 41.15 -9.14 0.90
C ASN A 342 41.18 -10.05 -0.33
N GLU A 343 40.08 -10.19 -1.07
CA GLU A 343 40.04 -10.95 -2.33
C GLU A 343 40.83 -10.26 -3.46
N VAL A 344 40.93 -8.93 -3.45
CA VAL A 344 41.72 -8.13 -4.40
C VAL A 344 43.19 -7.99 -3.98
N LEU A 345 43.51 -8.15 -2.69
CA LEU A 345 44.89 -8.15 -2.17
C LEU A 345 45.53 -9.54 -2.17
N VAL A 346 44.73 -10.61 -2.28
CA VAL A 346 45.18 -12.01 -2.37
C VAL A 346 45.33 -12.50 -3.81
N ASN A 347 44.75 -11.79 -4.78
CA ASN A 347 45.04 -11.93 -6.22
C ASN A 347 46.02 -10.82 -6.64
#